data_AF-A0A962NGI8-F1
#
_entry.id   AF-A0A962NGI8-F1
#
_cell.length_a   1.000
_cell.length_b   1.000
_cell.length_c   1.000
_cell.angle_alpha   90.00
_cell.angle_beta   90.00
_cell.angle_gamma   90.00
#
_symmetry.space_group_name_H-M   'P 1'
#
loop_
_entity.id
_entity.type
_entity.pdbx_description
1 polymer ?
#
loop_
_entity_poly.entity_id
_entity_poly.type
_entity_poly.pdbx_seq_one_letter_code
_entity_poly.pdbx_strand_id
1 'polypeptide(L)'
;MLQTLAIENYRSLRDLALPLGRLNLVTGANGSGKSNLYRALQLLARTARGGLIAALASEGGLQSCFWAGPEQHSRGMRDGSVPIQGGPRREPVRLRLGFAGEDFSYAIALGLPKPSSSMFALDPEIKHEAIWAGPLYRPA
;
A
#
# COMPACT_ATOMS: atom_id res chain seq x y z
N MET A 1 -1.36 -9.52 19.51
CA MET A 1 -2.37 -9.63 18.41
C MET A 1 -2.24 -8.45 17.43
N LEU A 2 -2.65 -8.57 16.15
CA LEU A 2 -2.77 -7.41 15.24
C LEU A 2 -3.94 -6.52 15.65
N GLN A 3 -3.70 -5.22 15.80
CA GLN A 3 -4.69 -4.23 16.24
C GLN A 3 -5.09 -3.28 15.13
N THR A 4 -4.19 -2.94 14.22
CA THR A 4 -4.48 -2.05 13.09
C THR A 4 -3.69 -2.49 11.88
N LEU A 5 -4.31 -2.44 10.70
CA LEU A 5 -3.67 -2.61 9.41
C LEU A 5 -3.65 -1.27 8.68
N ALA A 6 -2.51 -0.87 8.15
CA ALA A 6 -2.34 0.35 7.37
C ALA A 6 -1.85 0.02 5.95
N ILE A 7 -2.53 0.55 4.93
CA ILE A 7 -2.23 0.35 3.52
C ILE A 7 -2.37 1.68 2.80
N GLU A 8 -1.35 2.07 2.03
CA GLU A 8 -1.37 3.27 1.21
C GLU A 8 -0.84 2.98 -0.20
N ASN A 9 -1.50 3.57 -1.20
CA ASN A 9 -1.18 3.48 -2.62
C ASN A 9 -1.04 2.05 -3.16
N TYR A 10 -1.92 1.13 -2.75
CA TYR A 10 -1.95 -0.25 -3.23
C TYR A 10 -3.21 -0.55 -4.05
N ARG A 11 -3.07 -0.60 -5.38
CA ARG A 11 -4.10 -0.97 -6.36
C ARG A 11 -5.38 -0.13 -6.24
N SER A 12 -6.42 -0.64 -5.58
CA SER A 12 -7.67 0.12 -5.35
C SER A 12 -7.74 0.76 -3.96
N LEU A 13 -6.70 0.58 -3.14
CA LEU A 13 -6.60 1.09 -1.78
C LEU A 13 -5.65 2.28 -1.81
N ARG A 14 -6.22 3.47 -1.81
CA ARG A 14 -5.45 4.70 -1.82
C ARG A 14 -4.83 5.01 -0.45
N ASP A 15 -5.66 5.01 0.58
CA ASP A 15 -5.28 5.26 1.97
C ASP A 15 -6.30 4.56 2.86
N LEU A 16 -5.86 3.57 3.63
CA LEU A 16 -6.70 2.73 4.46
C LEU A 16 -5.98 2.43 5.79
N ALA A 17 -6.58 2.87 6.89
CA ALA A 17 -6.26 2.42 8.24
C ALA A 17 -7.46 1.65 8.81
N LEU A 18 -7.29 0.36 9.06
CA LEU A 18 -8.36 -0.54 9.49
C LEU A 18 -8.07 -1.08 10.89
N PRO A 19 -8.86 -0.74 11.92
CA PRO A 19 -8.78 -1.41 13.21
C PRO A 19 -9.22 -2.87 13.07
N LEU A 20 -8.51 -3.78 13.74
CA LEU A 20 -8.77 -5.22 13.69
C LEU A 20 -9.24 -5.73 15.05
N GLY A 21 -10.35 -6.47 15.03
CA GLY A 21 -10.83 -7.26 16.17
C GLY A 21 -10.37 -8.71 16.09
N ARG A 22 -10.85 -9.53 17.03
CA ARG A 22 -10.65 -10.99 17.02
C ARG A 22 -11.33 -11.68 15.83
N LEU A 23 -12.42 -11.10 15.34
CA LEU A 23 -13.15 -11.50 14.14
C LEU A 23 -13.40 -10.26 13.29
N ASN A 24 -13.03 -10.32 12.01
CA ASN A 24 -13.21 -9.23 11.05
C ASN A 24 -14.00 -9.75 9.85
N LEU A 25 -15.19 -9.19 9.62
CA LEU A 25 -16.03 -9.52 8.47
C LEU A 25 -15.85 -8.44 7.40
N VAL A 26 -15.31 -8.82 6.24
CA VAL A 26 -15.07 -7.89 5.11
C VAL A 26 -16.15 -8.09 4.04
N THR A 27 -17.07 -7.13 3.95
CA THR A 27 -18.20 -7.14 2.99
C THR A 27 -18.16 -5.95 2.05
N GLY A 28 -18.94 -5.98 0.97
CA GLY A 28 -19.08 -4.87 0.02
C GLY A 28 -19.28 -5.34 -1.42
N ALA A 29 -19.60 -4.42 -2.33
CA ALA A 29 -19.83 -4.71 -3.74
C ALA A 29 -18.59 -5.23 -4.48
N ASN A 30 -18.76 -5.89 -5.62
CA ASN A 30 -17.66 -6.28 -6.48
C ASN A 30 -16.86 -5.05 -6.93
N GLY A 31 -15.53 -5.16 -6.99
CA GLY A 31 -14.64 -4.04 -7.30
C GLY A 31 -14.36 -3.08 -6.13
N SER A 32 -14.98 -3.26 -4.95
CA SER A 32 -14.78 -2.36 -3.79
C SER A 32 -13.42 -2.47 -3.09
N GLY A 33 -12.49 -3.29 -3.60
CA GLY A 33 -11.14 -3.44 -3.06
C GLY A 33 -10.91 -4.54 -2.04
N LYS A 34 -11.92 -5.37 -1.72
CA LYS A 34 -11.78 -6.49 -0.76
C LYS A 34 -10.63 -7.45 -1.12
N SER A 35 -10.54 -7.87 -2.38
CA SER A 35 -9.44 -8.74 -2.83
C SER A 35 -8.07 -8.06 -2.70
N ASN A 36 -7.99 -6.75 -2.88
CA ASN A 36 -6.75 -6.00 -2.70
C ASN A 36 -6.37 -5.86 -1.22
N LEU A 37 -7.34 -5.78 -0.32
CA LEU A 37 -7.10 -5.85 1.13
C LEU A 37 -6.45 -7.18 1.52
N TYR A 38 -6.98 -8.30 1.02
CA TYR A 38 -6.37 -9.61 1.26
C TYR A 38 -4.99 -9.75 0.62
N ARG A 39 -4.79 -9.22 -0.60
CA ARG A 39 -3.47 -9.23 -1.25
C ARG A 39 -2.44 -8.39 -0.49
N ALA A 40 -2.82 -7.23 0.05
CA ALA A 40 -1.93 -6.41 0.88
C ALA A 40 -1.50 -7.14 2.15
N LEU A 41 -2.43 -7.84 2.82
CA LEU A 41 -2.12 -8.70 3.96
C LEU A 41 -1.18 -9.85 3.59
N GLN A 42 -1.43 -10.51 2.45
CA GLN A 42 -0.54 -11.55 1.93
C GLN A 42 0.85 -11.00 1.60
N LEU A 43 0.92 -9.80 1.04
CA LEU A 43 2.18 -9.13 0.70
C LEU A 43 2.99 -8.83 1.97
N LEU A 44 2.36 -8.25 3.00
CA LEU A 44 2.98 -8.08 4.33
C LEU A 44 3.52 -9.39 4.91
N ALA A 45 2.73 -10.47 4.85
CA ALA A 45 3.16 -11.78 5.34
C ALA A 45 4.32 -12.37 4.52
N ARG A 46 4.36 -12.11 3.20
CA ARG A 46 5.48 -12.52 2.34
C ARG A 46 6.75 -11.70 2.63
N THR A 47 6.63 -10.44 3.00
CA THR A 47 7.77 -9.61 3.42
C THR A 47 8.52 -10.24 4.58
N ALA A 48 7.81 -10.71 5.60
CA ALA A 48 8.40 -11.41 6.75
C ALA A 48 9.14 -12.71 6.38
N ARG A 49 8.92 -13.26 5.17
CA ARG A 49 9.56 -14.49 4.67
C ARG A 49 10.58 -14.22 3.56
N GLY A 50 10.96 -12.96 3.33
CA GLY A 50 11.88 -12.58 2.26
C GLY A 50 11.30 -12.66 0.83
N GLY A 51 9.97 -12.85 0.71
CA GLY A 51 9.29 -13.07 -0.57
C GLY A 51 8.71 -11.81 -1.22
N LEU A 52 9.00 -10.60 -0.70
CA LEU A 52 8.36 -9.35 -1.11
C LEU A 52 8.60 -9.02 -2.59
N ILE A 53 9.86 -8.99 -3.02
CA ILE A 53 10.25 -8.61 -4.39
C ILE A 53 9.68 -9.61 -5.39
N ALA A 54 9.80 -10.91 -5.12
CA ALA A 54 9.22 -11.95 -5.96
C ALA A 54 7.69 -11.85 -6.05
N ALA A 55 7.01 -11.50 -4.96
CA ALA A 55 5.57 -11.27 -4.98
C ALA A 55 5.19 -10.09 -5.88
N LEU A 56 5.87 -8.96 -5.77
CA LEU A 56 5.66 -7.80 -6.63
C LEU A 56 5.95 -8.11 -8.09
N ALA A 57 7.03 -8.83 -8.38
CA ALA A 57 7.37 -9.27 -9.73
C ALA A 57 6.25 -10.15 -10.32
N SER A 58 5.71 -11.09 -9.54
CA SER A 58 4.59 -11.94 -9.97
C SER A 58 3.28 -11.16 -10.21
N GLU A 59 3.17 -9.97 -9.64
CA GLU A 59 2.05 -9.05 -9.85
C GLU A 59 2.26 -8.07 -11.02
N GLY A 60 3.36 -8.20 -11.77
CA GLY A 60 3.71 -7.33 -12.89
C GLY A 60 4.62 -6.16 -12.53
N GLY A 61 5.30 -6.24 -11.38
CA GLY A 61 6.24 -5.22 -10.89
C GLY A 61 5.62 -4.22 -9.91
N LEU A 62 6.44 -3.33 -9.34
CA LEU A 62 5.97 -2.36 -8.35
C LEU A 62 4.98 -1.35 -8.96
N GLN A 63 5.20 -0.94 -10.20
CA GLN A 63 4.35 0.05 -10.88
C GLN A 63 2.90 -0.41 -11.03
N SER A 64 2.68 -1.70 -11.33
CA SER A 64 1.33 -2.27 -11.48
C SER A 64 0.58 -2.34 -10.15
N CYS A 65 1.30 -2.29 -9.03
CA CYS A 65 0.74 -2.37 -7.69
C CYS A 65 0.27 -1.01 -7.17
N PHE A 66 0.64 0.10 -7.81
CA PHE A 66 0.26 1.42 -7.32
C PHE A 66 -1.22 1.73 -7.54
N TRP A 67 -1.76 2.60 -6.67
CA TRP A 67 -3.07 3.22 -6.88
C TRP A 67 -3.10 3.98 -8.20
N ALA A 68 -4.02 3.64 -9.12
CA ALA A 68 -4.08 4.22 -10.47
C ALA A 68 -4.98 5.46 -10.58
N GLY A 69 -5.80 5.75 -9.57
CA GLY A 69 -6.70 6.92 -9.59
C GLY A 69 -5.99 8.23 -9.25
N PRO A 70 -6.72 9.36 -9.28
CA PRO A 70 -6.14 10.67 -9.01
C PRO A 70 -5.68 10.82 -7.55
N GLU A 71 -4.63 11.62 -7.36
CA GLU A 71 -4.19 12.10 -6.04
C GLU A 71 -5.18 13.11 -5.45
N GLN A 72 -5.96 13.82 -6.27
CA GLN A 72 -7.01 14.71 -5.78
C GLN A 72 -8.20 14.64 -6.72
N HIS A 73 -9.39 14.44 -6.16
CA HIS A 73 -10.62 14.53 -6.95
C HIS A 73 -10.94 16.01 -7.17
N SER A 74 -11.08 16.42 -8.44
CA SER A 74 -11.56 17.74 -8.79
C SER A 74 -13.02 17.92 -8.35
N ARG A 75 -13.51 19.17 -8.32
CA ARG A 75 -14.93 19.44 -8.02
C ARG A 75 -15.86 18.65 -8.95
N GLY A 76 -15.57 18.68 -10.25
CA GLY A 76 -16.36 17.96 -11.24
C GLY A 76 -16.34 16.43 -11.10
N MET A 77 -15.24 15.87 -10.58
CA MET A 77 -15.17 14.43 -10.29
C MET A 77 -16.01 14.05 -9.07
N ARG A 78 -16.14 14.95 -8.09
CA ARG A 78 -16.91 14.71 -6.86
C ARG A 78 -18.42 14.86 -7.10
N ASP A 79 -18.81 15.83 -7.92
CA ASP A 79 -20.22 16.05 -8.28
C ASP A 79 -20.70 15.21 -9.47
N GLY A 80 -19.80 14.46 -10.12
CA GLY A 80 -20.11 13.53 -11.20
C GLY A 80 -20.26 14.18 -12.57
N SER A 81 -20.00 15.49 -12.70
CA SER A 81 -20.01 16.18 -13.99
C SER A 81 -18.89 15.75 -14.94
N VAL A 82 -17.78 15.20 -14.41
CA VAL A 82 -16.71 14.59 -15.23
C VAL A 82 -16.32 13.21 -14.68
N PRO A 83 -15.88 12.27 -15.53
CA PRO A 83 -15.41 10.98 -15.07
C PRO A 83 -14.19 11.10 -14.16
N ILE A 84 -14.05 10.18 -13.21
CA ILE A 84 -12.85 10.06 -12.38
C ILE A 84 -11.70 9.57 -13.26
N GLN A 85 -10.66 10.40 -13.39
CA GLN A 85 -9.46 10.10 -14.16
C GLN A 85 -8.22 10.43 -13.35
N GLY A 86 -7.13 9.70 -13.59
CA GLY A 86 -5.82 10.03 -13.03
C GLY A 86 -5.32 11.37 -13.55
N GLY A 87 -4.60 12.11 -12.71
CA GLY A 87 -3.87 13.32 -13.10
C GLY A 87 -2.36 13.08 -13.08
N PRO A 88 -1.55 14.05 -13.55
CA PRO A 88 -0.11 14.01 -13.37
C PRO A 88 0.23 13.88 -11.88
N ARG A 89 1.19 13.01 -11.56
CA ARG A 89 1.68 12.81 -10.19
C ARG A 89 2.38 14.05 -9.70
N ARG A 90 2.08 14.48 -8.49
CA ARG A 90 2.75 15.64 -7.86
C ARG A 90 3.83 15.19 -6.89
N GLU A 91 3.61 14.05 -6.25
CA GLU A 91 4.50 13.52 -5.21
C GLU A 91 5.12 12.18 -5.64
N PRO A 92 6.30 11.82 -5.09
CA PRO A 92 6.85 10.48 -5.25
C PRO A 92 5.87 9.42 -4.75
N VAL A 93 5.46 8.52 -5.62
CA VAL A 93 4.53 7.43 -5.26
C VAL A 93 5.27 6.37 -4.46
N ARG A 94 4.75 6.05 -3.27
CA ARG A 94 5.23 4.97 -2.42
C ARG A 94 4.10 4.03 -2.08
N LEU A 95 4.32 2.73 -2.26
CA LEU A 95 3.49 1.70 -1.67
C LEU A 95 3.88 1.61 -0.20
N ARG A 96 2.94 1.86 0.70
CA ARG A 96 3.18 1.72 2.14
C ARG A 96 2.28 0.64 2.72
N LEU A 97 2.89 -0.24 3.50
CA LEU A 97 2.20 -1.32 4.17
C LEU A 97 2.70 -1.38 5.61
N GLY A 98 1.80 -1.65 6.53
CA GLY A 98 2.20 -1.84 7.92
C GLY A 98 1.06 -2.35 8.79
N PHE A 99 1.42 -2.74 10.00
CA PHE A 99 0.46 -3.06 11.03
C PHE A 99 0.91 -2.54 12.39
N ALA A 100 -0.06 -2.21 13.23
CA ALA A 100 0.14 -2.04 14.65
C ALA A 100 -0.23 -3.34 15.38
N GLY A 101 0.65 -3.80 16.26
CA GLY A 101 0.43 -4.96 17.11
C GLY A 101 0.64 -4.62 18.59
N GLU A 102 0.20 -5.53 19.43
CA GLU A 102 0.35 -5.44 20.88
C GLU A 102 1.81 -5.47 21.31
N ASP A 103 2.59 -6.45 20.82
CA ASP A 103 3.99 -6.63 21.20
C ASP A 103 4.91 -5.73 20.36
N PHE A 104 4.70 -5.76 19.04
CA PHE A 104 5.46 -4.98 18.08
C PHE A 104 4.59 -4.57 16.91
N SER A 105 5.10 -3.57 16.19
CA SER A 105 4.51 -3.03 14.99
C SER A 105 5.55 -2.97 13.89
N TYR A 106 5.07 -2.95 12.65
CA TYR A 106 5.92 -2.99 11.46
C TYR A 106 5.38 -2.05 10.39
N ALA A 107 6.28 -1.36 9.70
CA ALA A 107 5.96 -0.61 8.50
C ALA A 107 7.08 -0.71 7.46
N ILE A 108 6.68 -0.78 6.20
CA ILE A 108 7.57 -0.76 5.04
C ILE A 108 7.01 0.16 3.97
N ALA A 109 7.90 0.92 3.34
CA ALA A 109 7.61 1.76 2.18
C ALA A 109 8.49 1.36 1.01
N LEU A 110 7.87 1.09 -0.13
CA LEU A 110 8.52 0.76 -1.39
C LEU A 110 8.31 1.89 -2.39
N GLY A 111 9.34 2.18 -3.18
CA GLY A 111 9.26 3.13 -4.28
C GLY A 111 10.18 2.71 -5.41
N LEU A 112 10.10 3.43 -6.52
CA LEU A 112 11.02 3.22 -7.64
C LEU A 112 12.39 3.84 -7.37
N PRO A 113 13.45 3.36 -8.04
CA PRO A 113 14.76 4.00 -8.05
C PRO A 113 14.69 5.41 -8.61
N LYS A 114 15.78 6.16 -8.44
CA LYS A 114 15.96 7.38 -9.25
C LYS A 114 15.97 6.99 -10.74
N PRO A 115 15.26 7.71 -11.61
CA PRO A 115 15.25 7.41 -13.04
C PRO A 115 16.67 7.29 -13.60
N SER A 116 16.92 6.20 -14.32
CA SER A 116 18.22 5.91 -14.93
C SER A 116 18.02 5.07 -16.19
N SER A 117 19.06 4.92 -17.00
CA SER A 117 19.08 4.03 -18.17
C SER A 117 19.38 2.57 -17.81
N SER A 118 19.40 2.22 -16.52
CA SER A 118 19.65 0.86 -16.05
C SER A 118 18.49 -0.06 -16.40
N MET A 119 18.79 -1.34 -16.68
CA MET A 119 17.77 -2.39 -16.80
C MET A 119 16.98 -2.62 -15.50
N PHE A 120 17.50 -2.13 -14.37
CA PHE A 120 16.88 -2.21 -13.05
C PHE A 120 16.11 -0.93 -12.66
N ALA A 121 15.86 -0.02 -13.61
CA ALA A 121 15.18 1.25 -13.31
C ALA A 121 13.73 1.10 -12.80
N LEU A 122 13.17 -0.11 -12.85
CA LEU A 122 11.83 -0.45 -12.36
C LEU A 122 11.84 -1.37 -11.13
N ASP A 123 13.02 -1.74 -10.63
CA ASP A 123 13.14 -2.64 -9.50
C ASP A 123 12.65 -1.96 -8.21
N PRO A 124 11.86 -2.65 -7.36
CA PRO A 124 11.38 -2.05 -6.13
C PRO A 124 12.55 -1.73 -5.18
N GLU A 125 12.63 -0.49 -4.70
CA GLU A 125 13.55 -0.09 -3.64
C GLU A 125 12.79 0.11 -2.32
N ILE A 126 13.33 -0.45 -1.23
CA ILE A 126 12.87 -0.16 0.12
C ILE A 126 13.32 1.26 0.48
N LYS A 127 12.35 2.17 0.64
CA LYS A 127 12.59 3.56 1.01
C LYS A 127 12.60 3.78 2.51
N HIS A 128 11.88 2.93 3.23
CA HIS A 128 11.82 2.93 4.68
C HIS A 128 11.34 1.56 5.15
N GLU A 129 11.93 1.05 6.21
CA GLU A 129 11.48 -0.16 6.90
C GLU A 129 11.77 0.01 8.39
N ALA A 130 10.78 -0.29 9.23
CA ALA A 130 10.89 -0.12 10.67
C ALA A 130 10.08 -1.16 11.43
N ILE A 131 10.65 -1.60 12.55
CA ILE A 131 9.99 -2.39 13.59
C ILE A 131 10.13 -1.62 14.90
N TRP A 132 9.06 -1.54 15.68
CA TRP A 132 9.08 -0.89 16.99
C TRP A 132 8.17 -1.62 17.98
N ALA A 133 8.41 -1.41 19.27
CA ALA A 133 7.62 -2.01 20.34
C ALA A 133 6.29 -1.25 20.56
N GLY A 134 5.21 -2.00 20.76
CA GLY A 134 3.87 -1.46 20.97
C GLY A 134 3.23 -0.81 19.75
N PRO A 135 2.07 -0.13 19.91
CA PRO A 135 1.22 0.25 18.78
C PRO A 135 1.59 1.58 18.11
N LEU A 136 2.45 2.40 18.73
CA LEU A 136 2.76 3.75 18.28
C LEU A 136 4.23 3.89 17.93
N TYR A 137 4.51 4.38 16.71
CA TYR A 137 5.86 4.70 16.29
C TYR A 137 6.34 5.94 17.03
N ARG A 138 7.45 5.80 17.77
CA ARG A 138 8.12 6.91 18.46
C ARG A 138 9.50 7.10 17.82
N PRO A 139 9.67 8.07 16.92
CA PRO A 139 11.00 8.41 16.43
C PRO A 139 11.86 8.92 17.60
N ALA A 140 13.13 8.51 17.63
CA ALA A 140 14.12 8.99 18.58
C ALA A 140 14.58 10.42 18.25
#